data_AF-A0A4Y7PPH6-F1
#
_entry.id   AF-A0A4Y7PPH6-F1
#
_cell.length_a   1.000
_cell.length_b   1.000
_cell.length_c   1.000
_cell.angle_alpha   90.00
_cell.angle_beta   90.00
_cell.angle_gamma   90.00
#
_symmetry.space_group_name_H-M   'P 1'
#
loop_
_entity.id
_entity.type
_entity.pdbx_description
1 polymer ?
#
loop_
_entity_poly.entity_id
_entity_poly.type
_entity_poly.pdbx_seq_one_letter_code
_entity_poly.pdbx_strand_id
1 'polypeptide(L)'
;MTLDEPRAPRVPEVVDYFAEGWTAYLVMELIDATTPANSAYEKVADALQWLMRGGPARHRLFKDFEAPLLFSGKKALEVYMNRALECIPRGGRPAPISFVNDKVFFMLSEIDERNFLLDGNGKLCMVDFENMVLLPESFASFNRNGNPFAEKVADSLDWPRSANGYSMASVGAILQMTSDETFGLDNNGHRIKMPS
;
A
#
# COMPACT_ATOMS: atom_id res chain seq x y z
N MET A 1 -4.26 -4.58 18.33
CA MET A 1 -3.48 -3.33 18.36
C MET A 1 -3.83 -2.64 19.67
N THR A 2 -2.90 -2.51 20.60
CA THR A 2 -3.13 -1.87 21.90
C THR A 2 -2.98 -0.36 21.74
N LEU A 3 -3.97 0.43 22.16
CA LEU A 3 -4.02 1.89 22.00
C LEU A 3 -2.90 2.66 22.74
N ASP A 4 -2.04 2.00 23.51
CA ASP A 4 -1.01 2.62 24.37
C ASP A 4 0.42 2.52 23.82
N GLU A 5 0.63 2.69 22.51
CA GLU A 5 1.99 2.92 21.99
C GLU A 5 2.37 4.41 22.13
N PRO A 6 3.41 4.78 22.91
CA PRO A 6 3.74 6.19 23.18
C PRO A 6 4.22 7.00 21.95
N ARG A 7 4.39 6.34 20.79
CA ARG A 7 4.74 6.96 19.50
C ARG A 7 3.58 7.01 18.53
N ALA A 8 2.44 6.40 18.87
CA ALA A 8 1.25 6.46 18.04
C ALA A 8 0.72 7.91 18.02
N PRO A 9 0.41 8.47 16.83
CA PRO A 9 -0.30 9.74 16.79
C PRO A 9 -1.69 9.54 17.43
N ARG A 10 -2.18 10.58 18.10
CA ARG A 10 -3.56 10.59 18.58
C ARG A 10 -4.49 10.54 17.36
N VAL A 11 -5.29 9.49 17.26
CA VAL A 11 -6.40 9.39 16.32
C VAL A 11 -7.64 9.98 16.99
N PRO A 12 -8.45 10.83 16.32
CA PRO A 12 -9.71 11.30 16.88
C PRO A 12 -10.58 10.13 17.31
N GLU A 13 -11.19 10.23 18.49
CA GLU A 13 -12.08 9.20 19.00
C GLU A 13 -13.30 9.06 18.09
N VAL A 14 -13.67 7.84 17.72
CA VAL A 14 -14.94 7.58 17.03
C VAL A 14 -16.04 7.57 18.09
N VAL A 15 -16.90 8.58 18.04
CA VAL A 15 -18.01 8.79 18.99
C VAL A 15 -19.20 7.92 18.62
N ASP A 16 -19.51 7.79 17.32
CA ASP A 16 -20.64 7.01 16.85
C ASP A 16 -20.45 6.53 15.40
N TYR A 17 -21.17 5.49 15.03
CA TYR A 17 -21.26 4.96 13.67
C TYR A 17 -22.69 4.51 13.39
N PHE A 18 -23.27 4.99 12.30
CA PHE A 18 -24.59 4.54 11.86
C PHE A 18 -24.69 4.53 10.34
N ALA A 19 -25.57 3.69 9.81
CA ALA A 19 -25.83 3.58 8.38
C ALA A 19 -27.29 3.91 8.08
N GLU A 20 -27.51 4.71 7.04
CA GLU A 20 -28.83 5.04 6.51
C GLU A 20 -28.86 4.69 5.02
N GLY A 21 -29.56 3.59 4.69
CA GLY A 21 -29.59 3.05 3.33
C GLY A 21 -28.22 2.58 2.86
N TRP A 22 -27.69 3.22 1.81
CA TRP A 22 -26.38 2.92 1.22
C TRP A 22 -25.26 3.83 1.75
N THR A 23 -25.56 4.70 2.71
CA THR A 23 -24.61 5.67 3.25
C THR A 23 -24.29 5.32 4.69
N ALA A 24 -23.00 5.33 5.03
CA ALA A 24 -22.52 5.19 6.39
C ALA A 24 -21.98 6.54 6.90
N TYR A 25 -22.28 6.85 8.16
CA TYR A 25 -21.85 8.04 8.86
C TYR A 25 -20.91 7.63 10.00
N LEU A 26 -19.78 8.32 10.08
CA LEU A 26 -18.80 8.17 11.15
C LEU A 26 -18.75 9.50 11.90
N VAL A 27 -19.18 9.50 13.16
CA VAL A 27 -19.08 10.67 14.03
C VAL A 27 -17.80 10.53 14.84
N MET A 28 -16.92 11.52 14.75
CA MET A 28 -15.63 11.52 15.42
C MET A 28 -15.43 12.78 16.24
N GLU A 29 -14.52 12.70 17.22
CA GLU A 29 -14.07 13.82 18.02
C GLU A 29 -13.67 14.99 17.11
N LEU A 30 -14.20 16.18 17.42
CA LEU A 30 -13.78 17.41 16.77
C LEU A 30 -12.40 17.83 17.30
N ILE A 31 -11.37 17.66 16.47
CA ILE A 31 -10.02 18.17 16.79
C ILE A 31 -9.95 19.66 16.46
N ASP A 32 -9.88 20.50 17.50
CA ASP A 32 -9.68 21.95 17.36
C ASP A 32 -8.21 22.26 17.02
N ALA A 33 -7.87 22.17 15.74
CA ALA A 33 -6.52 22.34 15.22
C ALA A 33 -6.12 23.83 15.10
N THR A 34 -5.93 24.50 16.24
CA THR A 34 -5.53 25.92 16.30
C THR A 34 -4.04 26.15 16.04
N THR A 35 -3.19 25.12 16.16
CA THR A 35 -1.73 25.25 15.98
C THR A 35 -1.22 24.30 14.90
N PRO A 36 -0.64 24.81 13.79
CA PRO A 36 0.02 23.99 12.77
C PRO A 36 1.22 23.23 13.33
N ALA A 37 1.47 22.00 12.88
CA ALA A 37 2.60 21.16 13.31
C ALA A 37 3.97 21.58 12.70
N ASN A 38 4.12 22.83 12.25
CA ASN A 38 5.29 23.33 11.51
C ASN A 38 6.57 23.47 12.35
N SER A 39 6.51 23.19 13.65
CA SER A 39 7.66 23.14 14.57
C SER A 39 7.83 21.77 15.23
N ALA A 40 6.92 20.82 15.00
CA ALA A 40 6.86 19.53 15.69
C ALA A 40 7.45 18.37 14.85
N TYR A 41 8.58 18.61 14.18
CA TYR A 41 9.18 17.67 13.22
C TYR A 41 9.43 16.27 13.80
N GLU A 42 9.90 16.17 15.04
CA GLU A 42 10.15 14.88 15.71
C GLU A 42 8.85 14.09 15.93
N LYS A 43 7.78 14.76 16.39
CA LYS A 43 6.47 14.13 16.59
C LYS A 43 5.85 13.68 15.27
N VAL A 44 6.03 14.45 14.21
CA VAL A 44 5.61 14.07 12.85
C VAL A 44 6.41 12.85 12.37
N ALA A 45 7.72 12.81 12.60
CA ALA A 45 8.55 11.67 12.26
C ALA A 45 8.16 10.40 13.02
N ASP A 46 7.88 10.50 14.33
CA ASP A 46 7.39 9.38 15.14
C ASP A 46 6.03 8.88 14.64
N ALA A 47 5.10 9.78 14.33
CA ALA A 47 3.80 9.43 13.77
C ALA A 47 3.92 8.72 12.41
N LEU A 48 4.83 9.20 11.55
CA LEU A 48 5.13 8.55 10.27
C LEU A 48 5.76 7.17 10.47
N GLN A 49 6.70 7.02 11.40
CA GLN A 49 7.27 5.71 11.74
C GLN A 49 6.21 4.75 12.28
N TRP A 50 5.27 5.26 13.09
CA TRP A 50 4.15 4.47 13.59
C TRP A 50 3.22 4.04 12.44
N LEU A 51 2.86 4.96 11.54
CA LEU A 51 2.08 4.63 10.33
C LEU A 51 2.80 3.60 9.46
N MET A 52 4.13 3.67 9.35
CA MET A 52 4.96 2.69 8.64
C MET A 52 5.00 1.31 9.31
N ARG A 53 4.63 1.21 10.60
CA ARG A 53 4.40 -0.06 11.30
C ARG A 53 2.95 -0.55 11.19
N GLY A 54 2.11 0.19 10.47
CA GLY A 54 0.80 -0.28 10.05
C GLY A 54 0.90 -1.66 9.40
N GLY A 55 -0.21 -2.40 9.39
CA GLY A 55 -0.28 -3.78 8.94
C GLY A 55 0.30 -4.04 7.53
N PRO A 56 0.27 -5.30 7.05
CA PRO A 56 0.86 -5.63 5.78
C PRO A 56 0.38 -4.73 4.64
N ALA A 57 1.28 -4.42 3.71
CA ALA A 57 0.98 -3.50 2.64
C ALA A 57 -0.21 -4.00 1.82
N ARG A 58 -1.28 -3.22 1.75
CA ARG A 58 -2.44 -3.53 0.92
C ARG A 58 -2.20 -3.11 -0.52
N HIS A 59 -2.48 -3.99 -1.48
CA HIS A 59 -2.39 -3.69 -2.91
C HIS A 59 -3.03 -4.81 -3.73
N ARG A 60 -3.74 -4.47 -4.80
CA ARG A 60 -4.39 -5.43 -5.74
C ARG A 60 -3.48 -6.46 -6.39
N LEU A 61 -2.17 -6.28 -6.26
CA LEU A 61 -1.19 -7.25 -6.76
C LEU A 61 -1.14 -8.47 -5.85
N PHE A 62 -1.31 -8.27 -4.55
CA PHE A 62 -1.32 -9.33 -3.56
C PHE A 62 -2.67 -10.03 -3.56
N LYS A 63 -2.65 -11.30 -3.17
CA LYS A 63 -3.86 -12.07 -2.95
C LYS A 63 -4.66 -11.44 -1.82
N ASP A 64 -5.99 -11.40 -1.98
CA ASP A 64 -6.91 -10.76 -1.03
C ASP A 64 -6.54 -9.29 -0.68
N PHE A 65 -5.83 -8.61 -1.59
CA PHE A 65 -5.36 -7.23 -1.47
C PHE A 65 -4.37 -6.99 -0.33
N GLU A 66 -3.79 -8.00 0.32
CA GLU A 66 -2.92 -7.85 1.48
C GLU A 66 -1.58 -8.58 1.26
N ALA A 67 -0.46 -7.90 1.52
CA ALA A 67 0.84 -8.54 1.48
C ALA A 67 0.91 -9.66 2.54
N PRO A 68 1.49 -10.83 2.24
CA PRO A 68 1.54 -11.92 3.22
C PRO A 68 2.55 -11.68 4.34
N LEU A 69 3.39 -10.64 4.22
CA LEU A 69 4.46 -10.33 5.16
C LEU A 69 4.58 -8.81 5.35
N LEU A 70 4.93 -8.42 6.58
CA LEU A 70 5.37 -7.06 6.92
C LEU A 70 6.82 -6.85 6.47
N PHE A 71 7.04 -6.71 5.17
CA PHE A 71 8.39 -6.60 4.59
C PHE A 71 9.21 -5.51 5.28
N SER A 72 10.41 -5.86 5.76
CA SER A 72 11.30 -4.92 6.45
C SER A 72 11.86 -3.82 5.55
N GLY A 73 11.68 -3.94 4.24
CA GLY A 73 11.92 -2.87 3.29
C GLY A 73 11.87 -3.34 1.84
N LYS A 74 12.23 -2.41 0.94
CA LYS A 74 12.23 -2.57 -0.51
C LYS A 74 12.97 -3.83 -0.98
N LYS A 75 14.09 -4.16 -0.34
CA LYS A 75 14.89 -5.34 -0.72
C LYS A 75 14.22 -6.65 -0.36
N ALA A 76 13.59 -6.74 0.81
CA ALA A 76 12.84 -7.93 1.23
C ALA A 76 11.65 -8.18 0.29
N LEU A 77 10.91 -7.11 -0.07
CA LEU A 77 9.84 -7.17 -1.06
C LEU A 77 10.35 -7.60 -2.44
N GLU A 78 11.49 -7.08 -2.91
CA GLU A 78 12.10 -7.50 -4.18
C GLU A 78 12.44 -9.00 -4.19
N VAL A 79 13.04 -9.51 -3.11
CA VAL A 79 13.37 -10.94 -2.98
C VAL A 79 12.11 -11.79 -3.02
N TYR A 80 11.07 -11.38 -2.29
CA TYR A 80 9.77 -12.05 -2.29
C TYR A 80 9.14 -12.10 -3.69
N MET A 81 9.08 -10.96 -4.38
CA MET A 81 8.50 -10.88 -5.73
C MET A 81 9.27 -11.75 -6.72
N ASN A 82 10.60 -11.76 -6.64
CA ASN A 82 11.43 -12.62 -7.47
C ASN A 82 11.29 -14.10 -7.12
N ARG A 83 11.06 -14.43 -5.85
CA ARG A 83 10.77 -15.80 -5.43
C ARG A 83 9.46 -16.32 -6.05
N ALA A 84 8.43 -15.48 -6.15
CA ALA A 84 7.21 -15.82 -6.86
C ALA A 84 7.47 -16.09 -8.36
N LEU A 85 8.34 -15.32 -9.01
CA LEU A 85 8.75 -15.60 -10.41
C LEU A 85 9.46 -16.95 -10.56
N GLU A 86 10.11 -17.46 -9.52
CA GLU A 86 10.75 -18.78 -9.57
C GLU A 86 9.76 -19.93 -9.69
N CYS A 87 8.49 -19.72 -9.31
CA CYS A 87 7.40 -20.67 -9.53
C CYS A 87 7.06 -20.83 -11.03
N ILE A 88 7.44 -19.86 -11.87
CA ILE A 88 7.25 -19.93 -13.31
C ILE A 88 8.36 -20.77 -13.94
N PRO A 89 8.03 -21.77 -14.79
CA PRO A 89 9.02 -22.56 -15.52
C PRO A 89 10.01 -21.68 -16.29
N ARG A 90 11.29 -22.08 -16.32
CA ARG A 90 12.38 -21.26 -16.88
C ARG A 90 12.11 -20.74 -18.29
N GLY A 91 11.45 -21.53 -19.14
CA GLY A 91 11.16 -21.15 -20.53
C GLY A 91 10.12 -20.03 -20.69
N GLY A 92 9.30 -19.76 -19.67
CA GLY A 92 8.28 -18.69 -19.68
C GLY A 92 8.52 -17.62 -18.62
N ARG A 93 9.64 -17.69 -17.90
CA ARG A 93 9.91 -16.80 -16.76
C ARG A 93 10.25 -15.38 -17.26
N PRO A 94 9.53 -14.34 -16.79
CA PRO A 94 9.87 -12.95 -17.04
C PRO A 94 11.25 -12.54 -16.48
N ALA A 95 11.70 -11.33 -16.86
CA ALA A 95 12.87 -10.72 -16.27
C ALA A 95 12.70 -10.52 -14.74
N PRO A 96 13.76 -10.65 -13.94
CA PRO A 96 13.71 -10.35 -12.51
C PRO A 96 13.25 -8.92 -12.26
N ILE A 97 12.46 -8.74 -11.20
CA ILE A 97 12.02 -7.44 -10.72
C ILE A 97 13.19 -6.79 -9.97
N SER A 98 13.42 -5.50 -10.22
CA SER A 98 14.36 -4.69 -9.47
C SER A 98 13.68 -3.39 -9.04
N PHE A 99 13.71 -3.12 -7.73
CA PHE A 99 13.23 -1.88 -7.16
C PHE A 99 14.37 -0.95 -6.77
N VAL A 100 15.64 -1.27 -7.09
CA VAL A 100 16.81 -0.50 -6.64
C VAL A 100 16.67 1.01 -6.91
N ASN A 101 16.18 1.37 -8.10
CA ASN A 101 16.01 2.76 -8.52
C ASN A 101 14.63 3.34 -8.19
N ASP A 102 13.69 2.52 -7.71
CA ASP A 102 12.37 3.00 -7.34
C ASP A 102 12.44 3.88 -6.10
N LYS A 103 11.80 5.05 -6.21
CA LYS A 103 11.43 5.86 -5.06
C LYS A 103 10.37 5.12 -4.26
N VAL A 104 10.35 5.33 -2.94
CA VAL A 104 9.32 4.81 -2.06
C VAL A 104 8.56 5.99 -1.51
N PHE A 105 7.24 6.02 -1.68
CA PHE A 105 6.40 7.13 -1.24
C PHE A 105 5.00 6.63 -0.83
N PHE A 106 4.31 7.44 -0.05
CA PHE A 106 2.92 7.16 0.34
C PHE A 106 2.03 7.27 -0.89
N MET A 107 1.31 6.20 -1.18
CA MET A 107 0.37 6.12 -2.28
C MET A 107 -0.92 5.46 -1.83
N LEU A 108 -2.01 5.77 -2.53
CA LEU A 108 -3.18 4.92 -2.47
C LEU A 108 -2.88 3.62 -3.23
N SER A 109 -3.11 2.49 -2.56
CA SER A 109 -2.93 1.17 -3.13
C SER A 109 -3.88 0.89 -4.28
N GLU A 110 -4.99 1.62 -4.35
CA GLU A 110 -5.92 1.65 -5.48
C GLU A 110 -6.35 3.09 -5.78
N ILE A 111 -6.24 3.48 -7.05
CA ILE A 111 -6.71 4.79 -7.54
C ILE A 111 -8.07 4.56 -8.18
N ASP A 112 -9.13 4.70 -7.38
CA ASP A 112 -10.51 4.55 -7.80
C ASP A 112 -11.23 5.90 -7.74
N GLU A 113 -12.02 6.24 -8.76
CA GLU A 113 -12.76 7.50 -8.82
C GLU A 113 -13.73 7.67 -7.65
N ARG A 114 -14.22 6.57 -7.07
CA ARG A 114 -15.10 6.58 -5.89
C ARG A 114 -14.43 7.12 -4.63
N ASN A 115 -13.10 7.13 -4.59
CA ASN A 115 -12.32 7.63 -3.45
C ASN A 115 -12.11 9.16 -3.50
N PHE A 116 -12.53 9.82 -4.58
CA PHE A 116 -12.35 11.24 -4.81
C PHE A 116 -13.69 11.93 -5.10
N LEU A 117 -14.00 12.98 -4.34
CA LEU A 117 -15.22 13.77 -4.48
C LEU A 117 -14.86 15.24 -4.70
N LEU A 118 -15.74 15.99 -5.35
CA LEU A 118 -15.66 17.45 -5.40
C LEU A 118 -16.73 18.01 -4.46
N ASP A 119 -16.36 18.96 -3.60
CA ASP A 119 -17.34 19.70 -2.79
C ASP A 119 -18.11 20.73 -3.64
N GLY A 120 -19.08 21.40 -3.02
CA GLY A 120 -19.90 22.44 -3.69
C GLY A 120 -19.11 23.65 -4.19
N ASN A 121 -17.84 23.81 -3.79
CA ASN A 121 -16.93 24.86 -4.24
C ASN A 121 -15.89 24.34 -5.26
N GLY A 122 -15.99 23.09 -5.68
CA GLY A 122 -15.05 22.46 -6.61
C GLY A 122 -13.71 22.07 -5.98
N LYS A 123 -13.62 21.99 -4.64
CA LYS A 123 -12.42 21.49 -3.95
C LYS A 123 -12.45 19.97 -3.90
N LEU A 124 -11.30 19.34 -4.17
CA LEU A 124 -11.14 17.88 -4.09
C LEU A 124 -11.13 17.40 -2.63
N CYS A 125 -11.98 16.43 -2.33
CA CYS A 125 -12.06 15.68 -1.09
C CYS A 125 -11.66 14.23 -1.35
N MET A 126 -10.79 13.67 -0.51
CA MET A 126 -10.41 12.26 -0.52
C MET A 126 -11.07 11.59 0.68
N VAL A 127 -11.73 10.44 0.47
CA VAL A 127 -12.60 9.84 1.50
C VAL A 127 -12.15 8.46 2.00
N ASP A 128 -11.30 7.77 1.24
CA ASP A 128 -10.77 6.45 1.61
C ASP A 128 -9.25 6.51 1.83
N PHE A 129 -8.85 6.46 3.09
CA PHE A 129 -7.44 6.43 3.53
C PHE A 129 -7.02 5.03 4.00
N GLU A 130 -7.94 4.06 4.08
CA GLU A 130 -7.65 2.70 4.56
C GLU A 130 -6.62 2.00 3.66
N ASN A 131 -6.56 2.44 2.41
CA ASN A 131 -5.72 1.92 1.35
C ASN A 131 -4.40 2.70 1.17
N MET A 132 -4.04 3.61 2.08
CA MET A 132 -2.73 4.27 2.02
C MET A 132 -1.60 3.30 2.39
N VAL A 133 -0.61 3.19 1.51
CA VAL A 133 0.53 2.29 1.67
C VAL A 133 1.83 2.94 1.24
N LEU A 134 2.94 2.43 1.78
CA LEU A 134 4.29 2.85 1.44
C LEU A 134 4.93 1.77 0.55
N LEU A 135 4.96 2.00 -0.76
CA LEU A 135 5.46 1.02 -1.74
C LEU A 135 6.42 1.66 -2.76
N PRO A 136 7.26 0.84 -3.43
CA PRO A 136 8.07 1.31 -4.56
C PRO A 136 7.22 1.90 -5.69
N GLU A 137 7.75 2.90 -6.39
CA GLU A 137 7.11 3.60 -7.52
C GLU A 137 6.54 2.63 -8.58
N SER A 138 7.15 1.48 -8.82
CA SER A 138 6.62 0.46 -9.72
C SER A 138 5.21 -0.02 -9.37
N PHE A 139 4.81 0.00 -8.09
CA PHE A 139 3.45 -0.31 -7.67
C PHE A 139 2.46 0.78 -8.10
N ALA A 140 2.84 2.06 -8.00
CA ALA A 140 2.04 3.17 -8.53
C ALA A 140 1.89 3.07 -10.06
N SER A 141 2.98 2.77 -10.78
CA SER A 141 2.92 2.50 -12.22
C SER A 141 2.03 1.29 -12.54
N PHE A 142 2.04 0.26 -11.69
CA PHE A 142 1.21 -0.92 -11.88
C PHE A 142 -0.28 -0.62 -11.71
N ASN A 143 -0.67 0.31 -10.82
CA ASN A 143 -2.07 0.70 -10.60
C ASN A 143 -2.78 1.28 -11.82
N ARG A 144 -2.03 1.75 -12.80
CA ARG A 144 -2.54 2.21 -14.09
C ARG A 144 -3.23 1.09 -14.89
N ASN A 145 -2.77 -0.15 -14.74
CA ASN A 145 -3.17 -1.25 -15.62
C ASN A 145 -4.66 -1.60 -15.45
N GLY A 146 -5.43 -1.55 -16.54
CA GLY A 146 -6.84 -1.95 -16.55
C GLY A 146 -7.82 -0.98 -15.88
N ASN A 147 -7.37 0.22 -15.49
CA ASN A 147 -8.23 1.27 -14.92
C ASN A 147 -8.01 2.60 -15.67
N PRO A 148 -8.96 3.03 -16.53
CA PRO A 148 -8.84 4.25 -17.31
C PRO A 148 -8.73 5.54 -16.47
N PHE A 149 -9.36 5.57 -15.30
CA PHE A 149 -9.25 6.70 -14.37
C PHE A 149 -7.83 6.78 -13.79
N ALA A 150 -7.31 5.67 -13.27
CA ALA A 150 -5.96 5.58 -12.75
C ALA A 150 -4.90 5.91 -13.82
N GLU A 151 -5.12 5.52 -15.07
CA GLU A 151 -4.24 5.87 -16.19
C GLU A 151 -4.18 7.38 -16.43
N LYS A 152 -5.32 8.06 -16.49
CA LYS A 152 -5.38 9.52 -16.66
C LYS A 152 -4.79 10.28 -15.48
N VAL A 153 -5.01 9.80 -14.25
CA VAL A 153 -4.39 10.37 -13.04
C VAL A 153 -2.88 10.24 -13.11
N ALA A 154 -2.37 9.06 -13.46
CA ALA A 154 -0.94 8.84 -13.60
C ALA A 154 -0.30 9.68 -14.71
N ASP A 155 -0.99 9.87 -15.84
CA ASP A 155 -0.53 10.78 -16.90
C ASP A 155 -0.46 12.23 -16.42
N SER A 156 -1.42 12.66 -15.59
CA SER A 156 -1.44 14.01 -15.00
C SER A 156 -0.33 14.23 -13.96
N LEU A 157 0.22 13.14 -13.40
CA LEU A 157 1.31 13.17 -12.41
C LEU A 157 2.69 12.91 -13.06
N ASP A 158 2.75 12.79 -14.39
CA ASP A 158 3.95 12.38 -15.13
C ASP A 158 4.60 11.10 -14.58
N TRP A 159 3.80 10.17 -14.07
CA TRP A 159 4.32 8.95 -13.47
C TRP A 159 4.94 8.03 -14.53
N PRO A 160 6.23 7.65 -14.36
CA PRO A 160 6.91 6.85 -15.35
C PRO A 160 6.25 5.47 -15.47
N ARG A 161 6.32 4.89 -16.68
CA ARG A 161 6.03 3.47 -16.84
C ARG A 161 7.18 2.66 -16.24
N SER A 162 6.85 1.66 -15.44
CA SER A 162 7.86 0.77 -14.87
C SER A 162 8.19 -0.37 -15.82
N ALA A 163 9.49 -0.66 -15.98
CA ALA A 163 9.96 -1.86 -16.67
C ALA A 163 9.55 -3.16 -15.95
N ASN A 164 9.21 -3.09 -14.66
CA ASN A 164 8.76 -4.23 -13.86
C ASN A 164 7.31 -4.66 -14.19
N GLY A 165 6.53 -3.87 -14.93
CA GLY A 165 5.08 -4.06 -15.07
C GLY A 165 4.68 -5.47 -15.54
N TYR A 166 5.36 -6.02 -16.55
CA TYR A 166 5.08 -7.37 -17.06
C TYR A 166 5.40 -8.45 -16.02
N SER A 167 6.57 -8.35 -15.37
CA SER A 167 6.98 -9.28 -14.33
C SER A 167 6.05 -9.20 -13.11
N MET A 168 5.62 -8.00 -12.71
CA MET A 168 4.66 -7.80 -11.63
C MET A 168 3.29 -8.41 -11.95
N ALA A 169 2.81 -8.32 -13.19
CA ALA A 169 1.57 -8.98 -13.61
C ALA A 169 1.69 -10.51 -13.50
N SER A 170 2.84 -11.07 -13.91
CA SER A 170 3.12 -12.51 -13.77
C SER A 170 3.21 -12.94 -12.30
N VAL A 171 3.84 -12.12 -11.44
CA VAL A 171 3.83 -12.36 -10.00
C VAL A 171 2.41 -12.36 -9.46
N GLY A 172 1.60 -11.34 -9.79
CA GLY A 172 0.20 -11.27 -9.36
C GLY A 172 -0.58 -12.53 -9.69
N ALA A 173 -0.43 -13.07 -10.92
CA ALA A 173 -1.05 -14.33 -11.30
C ALA A 173 -0.60 -15.52 -10.42
N ILE A 174 0.70 -15.61 -10.09
CA ILE A 174 1.22 -16.64 -9.18
C ILE A 174 0.66 -16.48 -7.76
N LEU A 175 0.59 -15.25 -7.25
CA LEU A 175 0.06 -14.98 -5.92
C LEU A 175 -1.40 -15.43 -5.78
N GLN A 176 -2.21 -15.26 -6.82
CA GLN A 176 -3.61 -15.73 -6.82
C GLN A 176 -3.75 -17.25 -6.83
N MET A 177 -2.74 -17.98 -7.33
CA MET A 177 -2.79 -19.43 -7.50
C MET A 177 -2.06 -20.23 -6.42
N THR A 178 -1.15 -19.60 -5.67
CA THR A 178 -0.37 -20.29 -4.63
C THR A 178 -1.17 -20.54 -3.36
N SER A 179 -0.88 -21.66 -2.70
CA SER A 179 -1.40 -21.96 -1.35
C SER A 179 -0.48 -21.46 -0.24
N ASP A 180 0.83 -21.46 -0.48
CA ASP A 180 1.81 -20.82 0.41
C ASP A 180 2.12 -19.43 -0.16
N GLU A 181 1.53 -18.42 0.47
CA GLU A 181 1.69 -17.04 0.06
C GLU A 181 3.04 -16.46 0.48
N THR A 182 3.74 -17.06 1.45
CA THR A 182 5.04 -16.56 1.94
C THR A 182 6.22 -17.09 1.11
N PHE A 183 6.00 -18.15 0.34
CA PHE A 183 7.04 -18.92 -0.37
C PHE A 183 8.18 -19.42 0.53
N GLY A 184 7.89 -19.65 1.81
CA GLY A 184 8.85 -20.04 2.83
C GLY A 184 9.85 -18.94 3.21
N LEU A 185 9.48 -17.67 3.05
CA LEU A 185 10.32 -16.52 3.41
C LEU A 185 9.86 -15.85 4.71
N ASP A 186 10.80 -15.29 5.46
CA ASP A 186 10.54 -14.35 6.54
C ASP A 186 10.35 -12.92 6.01
N ASN A 187 10.03 -11.98 6.90
CA ASN A 187 9.82 -10.58 6.55
C ASN A 187 11.06 -9.83 6.03
N ASN A 188 12.26 -10.44 6.13
CA ASN A 188 13.51 -9.91 5.60
C ASN A 188 13.87 -10.52 4.23
N GLY A 189 13.07 -11.48 3.75
CA GLY A 189 13.35 -12.23 2.53
C GLY A 189 14.33 -13.38 2.73
N HIS A 190 14.59 -13.82 3.97
CA HIS A 190 15.38 -15.01 4.25
C HIS A 190 14.50 -16.26 4.27
N ARG A 191 15.07 -17.41 3.93
CA ARG A 191 14.35 -18.68 4.02
C ARG A 191 14.11 -19.08 5.47
N ILE A 192 12.86 -19.40 5.80
CA ILE A 192 12.52 -20.01 7.08
C ILE A 192 13.00 -21.45 7.06
N LYS A 193 13.86 -21.82 8.01
CA LYS A 193 14.22 -23.22 8.21
C LYS A 193 12.99 -23.94 8.79
N MET A 194 12.41 -24.85 8.02
CA MET A 194 11.39 -25.76 8.55
C MET A 194 12.04 -26.62 9.66
N PRO A 195 11.45 -26.74 10.86
CA PRO A 195 11.90 -27.72 11.82
C PRO A 195 11.74 -29.12 11.21
N SER A 196 12.83 -29.89 11.26
CA SER A 196 12.93 -31.28 10.82
C SER A 196 12.10 -32.22 11.68
#